data_AF-A0A7W7EZ79-F1
#
_entry.id   AF-A0A7W7EZ79-F1
#
_cell.length_a   1.000
_cell.length_b   1.000
_cell.length_c   1.000
_cell.angle_alpha   90.00
_cell.angle_beta   90.00
_cell.angle_gamma   90.00
#
_symmetry.space_group_name_H-M   'P 1'
#
loop_
_entity.id
_entity.type
_entity.pdbx_description
1 polymer ?
#
loop_
_entity_poly.entity_id
_entity_poly.type
_entity_poly.pdbx_seq_one_letter_code
_entity_poly.pdbx_strand_id
1 'polypeptide(L)'
;MAQINLDTLRERIRSMDFQRGTPEQIALWREDVAEARANLVIEDMTPTGDEDAMFAMMLDEGVPPSLMPSIILGLYKPGTHQIAA
;
A
#
# COMPACT_ATOMS: atom_id res chain seq x y z
N MET A 1 -2.73 -3.98 -16.66
CA MET A 1 -2.55 -3.86 -15.20
C MET A 1 -1.06 -4.01 -14.92
N ALA A 2 -0.44 -3.05 -14.23
CA ALA A 2 1.01 -3.07 -13.98
C ALA A 2 1.38 -4.30 -13.14
N GLN A 3 2.48 -4.98 -13.47
CA GLN A 3 3.04 -6.02 -12.60
C GLN A 3 3.51 -5.37 -11.29
N ILE A 4 2.75 -5.57 -10.22
CA ILE A 4 3.09 -5.07 -8.89
C ILE A 4 4.18 -5.99 -8.34
N ASN A 5 5.43 -5.52 -8.35
CA ASN A 5 6.54 -6.23 -7.72
C ASN A 5 6.48 -6.00 -6.20
N LEU A 6 5.76 -6.88 -5.50
CA LEU A 6 5.57 -6.81 -4.05
C LEU A 6 6.90 -6.81 -3.28
N ASP A 7 7.90 -7.54 -3.78
CA ASP A 7 9.24 -7.61 -3.17
C ASP A 7 9.96 -6.26 -3.24
N THR A 8 10.03 -5.65 -4.42
CA THR A 8 10.59 -4.31 -4.61
C THR A 8 9.84 -3.24 -3.80
N LEU A 9 8.51 -3.39 -3.70
CA LEU A 9 7.70 -2.50 -2.88
C LEU A 9 8.03 -2.65 -1.39
N ARG A 10 8.19 -3.88 -0.90
CA ARG A 10 8.59 -4.16 0.49
C ARG A 10 9.95 -3.56 0.80
N GLU A 11 10.94 -3.75 -0.07
CA GLU A 11 12.27 -3.17 0.11
C GLU A 11 12.22 -1.64 0.14
N ARG A 12 11.44 -1.03 -0.77
CA ARG A 12 11.24 0.43 -0.79
C ARG A 12 10.57 0.94 0.48
N ILE A 13 9.52 0.27 0.95
CA ILE A 13 8.85 0.62 2.22
C ILE A 13 9.85 0.53 3.38
N ARG A 14 10.68 -0.51 3.42
CA ARG A 14 11.72 -0.66 4.46
C ARG A 14 12.80 0.41 4.39
N SER A 15 13.12 0.89 3.19
CA SER A 15 14.08 1.97 2.99
C SER A 15 13.51 3.36 3.29
N MET A 16 12.19 3.51 3.38
CA MET A 16 11.57 4.79 3.72
C MET A 16 11.57 5.00 5.24
N ASP A 17 12.04 6.17 5.66
CA ASP A 17 11.98 6.60 7.05
C ASP A 17 10.62 7.23 7.32
N PHE A 18 9.70 6.45 7.90
CA PHE A 18 8.40 6.94 8.34
C PHE A 18 8.01 6.23 9.65
N GLN A 19 7.11 6.87 10.39
CA GLN A 19 6.58 6.28 11.61
C GLN A 19 5.64 5.13 11.27
N ARG A 20 6.12 3.90 11.49
CA ARG A 20 5.30 2.69 11.37
C ARG A 20 4.24 2.65 12.46
N GLY A 21 3.08 2.10 12.12
CA GLY A 21 2.01 1.85 13.09
C GLY A 21 2.43 0.83 14.14
N THR A 22 1.86 0.97 15.34
CA THR A 22 1.93 -0.09 16.36
C THR A 22 1.07 -1.29 15.91
N PRO A 23 1.31 -2.49 16.44
CA PRO A 23 0.47 -3.66 16.13
C PRO A 23 -1.02 -3.43 16.40
N GLU A 24 -1.36 -2.64 17.42
CA GLU A 24 -2.74 -2.25 17.72
C GLU A 24 -3.34 -1.35 16.63
N GLN A 25 -2.56 -0.38 16.12
CA GLN A 25 -2.99 0.46 15.00
C GLN A 25 -3.14 -0.34 13.72
N ILE A 26 -2.23 -1.30 13.46
CA ILE A 26 -2.31 -2.17 12.29
C ILE A 26 -3.58 -3.03 12.33
N ALA A 27 -3.97 -3.54 13.51
CA ALA A 27 -5.23 -4.26 13.67
C ALA A 27 -6.43 -3.38 13.33
N LEU A 28 -6.48 -2.16 13.87
CA LEU A 28 -7.54 -1.19 13.56
C LEU A 28 -7.59 -0.86 12.06
N TRP A 29 -6.44 -0.63 11.43
CA TRP A 29 -6.39 -0.34 10.00
C TRP A 29 -6.83 -1.51 9.13
N ARG A 30 -6.57 -2.77 9.55
CA ARG A 30 -7.07 -3.96 8.84
C ARG A 30 -8.60 -4.02 8.87
N GLU A 31 -9.21 -3.67 9.99
CA GLU A 31 -10.67 -3.61 10.13
C GLU A 31 -11.25 -2.48 9.28
N ASP A 32 -10.69 -1.27 9.36
CA ASP A 32 -11.10 -0.11 8.54
C ASP A 32 -10.98 -0.41 7.04
N VAL A 33 -9.91 -1.09 6.61
CA VAL A 33 -9.72 -1.48 5.20
C VAL A 33 -10.73 -2.54 4.78
N ALA A 34 -11.09 -3.48 5.64
CA ALA A 34 -12.13 -4.47 5.35
C ALA A 34 -13.50 -3.80 5.18
N GLU A 35 -13.85 -2.84 6.03
CA GLU A 35 -15.07 -2.03 5.87
C GLU A 35 -15.03 -1.17 4.59
N ALA A 36 -13.91 -0.50 4.31
CA ALA A 36 -13.75 0.28 3.09
C ALA A 36 -13.88 -0.58 1.84
N ARG A 37 -13.38 -1.83 1.85
CA ARG A 37 -13.58 -2.78 0.74
C ARG A 37 -15.04 -3.14 0.55
N ALA A 38 -15.82 -3.31 1.61
CA ALA A 38 -17.25 -3.54 1.49
C ALA A 38 -17.95 -2.37 0.78
N ASN A 39 -17.53 -1.13 1.06
CA ASN A 39 -18.02 0.04 0.35
C ASN A 39 -17.60 0.06 -1.13
N LEU A 40 -16.35 -0.31 -1.45
CA LEU A 40 -15.86 -0.38 -2.83
C LEU A 40 -16.54 -1.46 -3.67
N VAL A 41 -16.96 -2.57 -3.04
CA VAL A 41 -17.74 -3.64 -3.69
C VAL A 41 -19.11 -3.11 -4.16
N ILE A 42 -19.73 -2.22 -3.39
CA ILE A 42 -21.00 -1.59 -3.79
C ILE A 42 -20.81 -0.69 -5.03
N GLU A 43 -19.67 -0.01 -5.12
CA GLU A 43 -19.32 0.89 -6.22
C GLU A 43 -18.70 0.17 -7.44
N ASP A 44 -18.67 -1.18 -7.45
CA ASP A 44 -18.01 -2.01 -8.47
C ASP A 44 -16.51 -1.66 -8.66
N MET A 45 -15.89 -1.06 -7.64
CA MET A 45 -14.50 -0.63 -7.61
C MET A 45 -13.65 -1.58 -6.76
N THR A 46 -13.98 -2.87 -6.81
CA THR A 46 -13.25 -3.88 -6.02
C THR A 46 -11.82 -3.98 -6.54
N PRO A 47 -10.79 -3.80 -5.67
CA PRO A 47 -9.41 -4.01 -6.06
C PRO A 47 -9.20 -5.44 -6.58
N THR A 48 -8.35 -5.60 -7.58
CA THR A 48 -7.93 -6.93 -8.05
C THR A 48 -7.14 -7.68 -6.97
N GLY A 49 -7.03 -9.00 -7.08
CA GLY A 49 -6.31 -9.82 -6.08
C GLY A 49 -4.86 -9.39 -5.85
N ASP A 50 -4.18 -8.90 -6.89
CA ASP A 50 -2.83 -8.33 -6.79
C ASP A 50 -2.81 -7.02 -5.97
N GLU A 51 -3.82 -6.16 -6.15
CA GLU A 51 -3.94 -4.92 -5.37
C GLU A 51 -4.25 -5.21 -3.91
N ASP A 52 -5.14 -6.18 -3.64
CA ASP A 52 -5.46 -6.64 -2.29
C ASP A 52 -4.21 -7.15 -1.55
N ALA A 53 -3.41 -7.99 -2.22
CA ALA A 53 -2.14 -8.48 -1.69
C ALA A 53 -1.13 -7.35 -1.43
N MET A 54 -1.12 -6.31 -2.27
CA MET A 54 -0.31 -5.12 -2.07
C MET A 54 -0.72 -4.36 -0.79
N PHE A 55 -2.01 -4.10 -0.59
CA PHE A 55 -2.50 -3.41 0.60
C PHE A 55 -2.24 -4.22 1.87
N ALA A 56 -2.46 -5.54 1.83
CA ALA A 56 -2.17 -6.42 2.95
C ALA A 56 -0.69 -6.39 3.34
N MET A 57 0.22 -6.39 2.36
CA MET A 57 1.66 -6.30 2.59
C MET A 57 2.08 -4.95 3.18
N MET A 58 1.50 -3.85 2.70
CA MET A 58 1.75 -2.51 3.27
C MET A 58 1.32 -2.42 4.73
N LEU A 59 0.14 -2.95 5.08
CA LEU A 59 -0.34 -3.00 6.46
C LEU A 59 0.58 -3.84 7.35
N ASP A 60 1.06 -4.98 6.85
CA ASP A 60 1.97 -5.86 7.58
C ASP A 60 3.33 -5.19 7.88
N GLU A 61 3.83 -4.37 6.95
CA GLU A 61 5.04 -3.56 7.18
C GLU A 61 4.79 -2.35 8.10
N GLY A 62 3.55 -2.12 8.53
CA GLY A 62 3.16 -1.01 9.41
C GLY A 62 2.98 0.31 8.69
N VAL A 63 2.72 0.30 7.38
CA VAL A 63 2.43 1.51 6.60
C VAL A 63 1.06 2.05 7.01
N PRO A 64 0.94 3.31 7.46
CA PRO A 64 -0.36 3.90 7.75
C PRO A 64 -1.15 4.10 6.44
N PRO A 65 -2.48 3.91 6.47
CA PRO A 65 -3.34 4.06 5.29
C PRO A 65 -3.26 5.45 4.67
N SER A 66 -2.91 6.49 5.44
CA SER A 66 -2.67 7.84 4.92
C SER A 66 -1.42 7.96 4.03
N LEU A 67 -0.41 7.10 4.21
CA LEU A 67 0.81 7.08 3.41
C LEU A 67 0.74 6.13 2.20
N MET A 68 -0.15 5.13 2.22
CA MET A 68 -0.28 4.17 1.13
C MET A 68 -0.52 4.84 -0.23
N PRO A 69 -1.46 5.81 -0.39
CA PRO A 69 -1.66 6.48 -1.68
C PRO A 69 -0.41 7.21 -2.17
N SER A 70 0.38 7.82 -1.28
CA SER A 70 1.63 8.50 -1.66
C SER A 70 2.69 7.52 -2.14
N ILE A 71 2.81 6.36 -1.49
CA ILE A 71 3.73 5.30 -1.89
C ILE A 71 3.30 4.72 -3.25
N ILE A 72 2.01 4.40 -3.40
CA ILE A 72 1.42 3.90 -4.64
C ILE A 72 1.62 4.91 -5.78
N LEU A 73 1.31 6.20 -5.57
CA LEU A 73 1.56 7.25 -6.56
C LEU A 73 3.05 7.37 -6.92
N GLY A 74 3.95 7.14 -5.96
CA GLY A 74 5.39 7.07 -6.20
C GLY A 74 5.84 5.85 -7.02
N LEU A 75 5.03 4.78 -7.08
CA LEU A 75 5.23 3.63 -7.96
C LEU A 75 4.63 3.86 -9.36
N TYR A 76 3.46 4.50 -9.43
CA TYR A 76 2.75 4.73 -10.70
C TYR A 76 3.26 5.94 -11.47
N LYS A 77 3.94 6.91 -10.84
CA LYS A 77 4.58 8.02 -11.56
C LYS A 77 5.66 7.46 -12.51
N PRO A 78 5.45 7.48 -13.84
CA PRO A 78 6.50 7.17 -14.80
C PRO A 78 7.38 8.43 -14.91
N GLY A 79 8.30 8.62 -13.95
CA GLY A 79 9.08 9.85 -13.92
C GLY A 79 10.18 9.93 -12.87
N THR A 80 10.46 8.86 -12.12
CA THR A 80 11.61 8.83 -11.18
C THR A 80 12.52 7.65 -11.46
N HIS A 81 12.80 7.42 -12.75
CA HIS A 81 14.11 6.97 -13.19
C HIS A 81 15.03 8.21 -13.18
N GLN A 82 15.46 8.65 -12.00
CA GLN A 82 16.68 9.46 -11.87
C GLN A 82 17.40 9.05 -10.58
N ILE A 83 18.02 7.87 -10.65
CA ILE A 83 19.31 7.65 -10.00
C ILE A 83 20.40 8.13 -10.98
N ALA A 84 21.01 9.28 -10.68
CA ALA A 84 22.36 9.67 -11.10
C ALA A 84 22.68 10.93 -10.27
N ALA A 85 23.42 10.77 -9.18
CA ALA A 85 24.89 10.96 -9.10
C ALA A 85 25.24 12.40 -8.74
#